data_AF-A0A8C4QIW2-F1
#
_entry.id   AF-A0A8C4QIW2-F1
#
_cell.length_a   1.000
_cell.length_b   1.000
_cell.length_c   1.000
_cell.angle_alpha   90.00
_cell.angle_beta   90.00
_cell.angle_gamma   90.00
#
_symmetry.space_group_name_H-M   'P 1'
#
loop_
_entity.id
_entity.type
_entity.pdbx_description
1 polymer ?
#
loop_
_entity_poly.entity_id
_entity_poly.type
_entity_poly.pdbx_seq_one_letter_code
_entity_poly.pdbx_strand_id
1 'polypeptide(L)'
;MEGLLRLQELDVSNNQICSLQGLEGLQFLHIINLESNCVADQQETRHLQALSLLRNLDIRTNPIQVIIYNAVLVHFVCLSPASVYQSNPNIDNISTMCMKIQDGQEYRLHTIFNLQKLTKLDGEIVTIKEKVTAINKFGPPAEVVAAQDYITNKVFALLQPQKIY
;
A
#
# COMPACT_ATOMS: atom_id res chain seq x y z
N MET A 1 -6.95 28.78 -8.24
CA MET A 1 -6.13 28.18 -9.32
C MET A 1 -7.03 27.73 -10.48
N GLU A 2 -7.80 28.64 -11.11
CA GLU A 2 -8.72 28.26 -12.20
C GLU A 2 -8.05 28.18 -13.58
N GLY A 3 -6.79 28.59 -13.70
CA GLY A 3 -6.06 28.65 -14.98
C GLY A 3 -5.35 27.37 -15.42
N LEU A 4 -5.27 26.33 -14.58
CA LEU A 4 -4.48 25.12 -14.85
C LEU A 4 -5.32 23.93 -15.31
N LEU A 5 -6.58 24.14 -15.67
CA LEU A 5 -7.53 23.10 -16.09
C LEU A 5 -7.10 22.31 -17.33
N ARG A 6 -6.01 22.67 -18.01
CA ARG A 6 -5.47 21.93 -19.17
C ARG A 6 -4.10 21.32 -18.94
N LEU A 7 -3.59 21.37 -17.71
CA LEU A 7 -2.28 20.83 -17.39
C LEU A 7 -2.30 19.30 -17.52
N GLN A 8 -1.41 18.78 -18.38
CA GLN A 8 -1.31 17.34 -18.64
C GLN A 8 -0.18 16.69 -17.83
N GLU A 9 0.89 17.43 -17.59
CA GLU A 9 2.07 16.99 -16.87
C GLU A 9 2.42 18.01 -15.80
N LEU A 10 2.68 17.53 -14.59
CA LEU A 10 3.07 18.36 -13.45
C LEU A 10 4.33 17.79 -12.83
N ASP A 11 5.43 18.52 -12.97
CA ASP A 11 6.65 18.25 -12.22
C ASP A 11 6.75 19.24 -11.07
N VAL A 12 6.66 18.70 -9.85
CA VAL A 12 6.85 19.41 -8.59
C VAL A 12 7.86 18.68 -7.72
N SER A 13 8.79 17.96 -8.33
CA SER A 13 9.87 17.27 -7.62
C SER A 13 10.77 18.25 -6.86
N ASN A 14 11.41 17.77 -5.80
CA ASN A 14 12.35 18.54 -4.96
C ASN A 14 11.73 19.78 -4.31
N ASN A 15 10.47 19.66 -3.89
CA ASN A 15 9.78 20.70 -3.14
C ASN A 15 9.50 20.23 -1.70
N GLN A 16 8.76 21.04 -0.95
CA GLN A 16 8.36 20.75 0.43
C GLN A 16 6.85 20.47 0.49
N ILE A 17 6.31 19.80 -0.53
CA ILE A 17 4.88 19.52 -0.61
C ILE A 17 4.55 18.42 0.40
N CYS A 18 3.78 18.79 1.42
CA CYS A 18 3.24 17.85 2.42
C CYS A 18 1.79 17.44 2.12
N SER A 19 1.04 18.28 1.39
CA SER A 19 -0.37 18.05 1.08
C SER A 19 -0.64 18.17 -0.42
N LEU A 20 -1.48 17.27 -0.93
CA LEU A 20 -1.95 17.21 -2.31
C LEU A 20 -3.33 17.85 -2.49
N GLN A 21 -3.84 18.50 -1.44
CA GLN A 21 -5.11 19.22 -1.47
C GLN A 21 -5.10 20.29 -2.57
N GLY A 22 -6.20 20.36 -3.33
CA GLY A 22 -6.34 21.31 -4.45
C GLY A 22 -5.82 20.81 -5.79
N LEU A 23 -5.10 19.68 -5.84
CA LEU A 23 -4.77 19.00 -7.11
C LEU A 23 -5.98 18.31 -7.74
N GLU A 24 -7.05 18.07 -6.98
CA GLU A 24 -8.29 17.41 -7.43
C GLU A 24 -8.94 18.08 -8.66
N GLY A 25 -8.75 19.39 -8.84
CA GLY A 25 -9.30 20.15 -9.96
C GLY A 25 -8.60 19.92 -11.31
N LEU A 26 -7.45 19.24 -11.32
CA LEU A 26 -6.61 19.05 -12.51
C LEU A 26 -7.02 17.82 -13.32
N GLN A 27 -8.28 17.78 -13.78
CA GLN A 27 -8.88 16.58 -14.39
C GLN A 27 -8.15 16.03 -15.63
N PHE A 28 -7.35 16.86 -16.31
CA PHE A 28 -6.63 16.50 -17.52
C PHE A 28 -5.20 16.02 -17.29
N LEU A 29 -4.81 15.85 -16.02
CA LEU A 29 -3.44 15.56 -15.65
C LEU A 29 -3.19 14.05 -15.70
N HIS A 30 -2.19 13.66 -16.49
CA HIS A 30 -1.83 12.27 -16.76
C HIS A 30 -0.51 11.85 -16.10
N ILE A 31 0.41 12.80 -15.86
CA ILE A 31 1.74 12.55 -15.29
C ILE A 31 2.01 13.50 -14.12
N ILE A 32 2.32 12.96 -12.94
CA ILE A 32 2.74 13.72 -11.76
C ILE A 32 4.11 13.24 -11.32
N ASN A 33 5.04 14.17 -11.15
CA ASN A 33 6.30 13.93 -10.45
C ASN A 33 6.30 14.69 -9.12
N LEU A 34 6.24 13.94 -8.02
CA LEU A 34 6.32 14.38 -6.63
C LEU A 34 7.60 13.88 -5.96
N GLU A 35 8.61 13.44 -6.72
CA GLU A 35 9.87 12.95 -6.17
C GLU A 35 10.49 13.96 -5.18
N SER A 36 11.07 13.48 -4.08
CA SER A 36 11.75 14.33 -3.09
C SER A 36 10.85 15.43 -2.52
N ASN A 37 9.69 15.04 -2.00
CA ASN A 37 8.76 15.91 -1.28
C ASN A 37 8.54 15.42 0.16
N CYS A 38 7.60 16.04 0.87
CA CYS A 38 7.31 15.75 2.27
C CYS A 38 5.95 15.09 2.48
N VAL A 39 5.43 14.36 1.48
CA VAL A 39 4.17 13.63 1.61
C VAL A 39 4.39 12.46 2.57
N ALA A 40 3.82 12.57 3.77
CA ALA A 40 3.98 11.60 4.84
C ALA A 40 2.75 10.70 5.02
N ASP A 41 1.56 11.21 4.69
CA ASP A 41 0.30 10.52 4.89
C ASP A 41 -0.21 9.91 3.57
N GLN A 42 -0.57 8.63 3.63
CA GLN A 42 -1.21 7.94 2.52
C GLN A 42 -2.61 8.44 2.19
N GLN A 43 -3.29 9.07 3.15
CA GLN A 43 -4.58 9.71 2.91
C GLN A 43 -4.49 10.79 1.83
N GLU A 44 -3.35 11.45 1.66
CA GLU A 44 -3.15 12.47 0.62
C GLU A 44 -3.30 11.91 -0.80
N THR A 45 -3.02 10.61 -1.00
CA THR A 45 -3.23 9.95 -2.31
C THR A 45 -4.70 9.86 -2.69
N ARG A 46 -5.64 10.05 -1.74
CA ARG A 46 -7.08 10.13 -2.03
C ARG A 46 -7.43 11.36 -2.86
N HIS A 47 -6.72 12.47 -2.68
CA HIS A 47 -6.89 13.66 -3.52
C HIS A 47 -6.55 13.37 -5.00
N LEU A 48 -5.65 12.41 -5.25
CA LEU A 48 -5.33 11.95 -6.60
C LEU A 48 -6.36 10.96 -7.17
N GLN A 49 -7.28 10.43 -6.36
CA GLN A 49 -8.35 9.55 -6.87
C GLN A 49 -9.32 10.29 -7.80
N ALA A 50 -9.55 11.58 -7.55
CA ALA A 50 -10.38 12.43 -8.41
C ALA A 50 -9.80 12.61 -9.83
N LEU A 51 -8.49 12.44 -10.02
CA LEU A 51 -7.80 12.64 -11.30
C LEU A 51 -7.98 11.46 -12.26
N SER A 52 -9.14 11.32 -12.88
CA SER A 52 -9.52 10.13 -13.69
C SER A 52 -8.51 9.75 -14.77
N LEU A 53 -7.73 10.72 -15.26
CA LEU A 53 -6.74 10.55 -16.32
C LEU A 53 -5.32 10.26 -15.84
N LEU A 54 -5.05 10.26 -14.53
CA LEU A 54 -3.71 10.03 -13.98
C LEU A 54 -3.22 8.61 -14.34
N ARG A 55 -2.09 8.54 -15.04
CA ARG A 55 -1.45 7.29 -15.51
C ARG A 55 -0.11 7.05 -14.86
N ASN A 56 0.68 8.12 -14.67
CA ASN A 56 2.03 8.03 -14.16
C ASN A 56 2.15 8.88 -12.90
N LEU A 57 2.64 8.26 -11.83
CA LEU A 57 2.90 8.91 -10.56
C LEU A 57 4.30 8.55 -10.09
N ASP A 58 5.09 9.55 -9.74
CA ASP A 58 6.36 9.38 -9.06
C ASP A 58 6.27 10.01 -7.67
N ILE A 59 6.43 9.21 -6.63
CA ILE A 59 6.43 9.66 -5.22
C ILE A 59 7.69 9.19 -4.51
N ARG A 60 8.75 8.89 -5.26
CA ARG A 60 10.06 8.50 -4.70
C ARG A 60 10.55 9.54 -3.72
N THR A 61 11.30 9.09 -2.71
CA THR A 61 11.93 10.01 -1.73
C THR A 61 10.89 10.85 -0.98
N ASN A 62 9.73 10.28 -0.66
CA ASN A 62 8.74 10.89 0.23
C ASN A 62 8.61 10.07 1.54
N PRO A 63 8.35 10.73 2.69
CA PRO A 63 8.19 10.04 3.98
C PRO A 63 7.09 8.96 4.03
N ILE A 64 6.09 9.03 3.14
CA ILE A 64 5.03 8.01 2.99
C ILE A 64 5.60 6.59 2.75
N GLN A 65 6.77 6.49 2.12
CA GLN A 65 7.46 5.22 1.89
C GLN A 65 8.08 4.63 3.16
N VAL A 66 8.20 5.44 4.21
CA VAL A 66 8.86 5.10 5.49
C VAL A 66 7.83 4.86 6.60
N ILE A 67 6.63 5.45 6.53
CA ILE A 67 5.69 5.48 7.66
C ILE A 67 4.79 4.23 7.75
N ILE A 68 4.54 3.51 6.66
CA ILE A 68 3.69 2.28 6.71
C ILE A 68 4.30 1.20 7.61
N TYR A 69 5.62 1.21 7.81
CA TYR A 69 6.30 0.26 8.70
C TYR A 69 5.89 0.39 10.16
N ASN A 70 5.56 1.59 10.64
CA ASN A 70 5.25 1.76 12.06
C ASN A 70 3.80 1.41 12.41
N ALA A 71 2.85 1.53 11.48
CA ALA A 71 1.44 1.21 11.74
C ALA A 71 1.17 -0.30 11.80
N VAL A 72 1.88 -1.10 10.99
CA VAL A 72 1.65 -2.56 10.92
C VAL A 72 2.49 -3.33 11.95
N LEU A 73 3.72 -2.87 12.27
CA LEU A 73 4.54 -3.51 13.30
C LEU A 73 3.97 -3.37 14.72
N VAL A 74 3.29 -2.26 15.05
CA VAL A 74 2.68 -2.12 16.38
C VAL A 74 1.58 -3.16 16.61
N HIS A 75 0.82 -3.54 15.57
CA HIS A 75 -0.25 -4.54 15.73
C HIS A 75 0.27 -5.96 15.91
N PHE A 76 1.36 -6.35 15.23
CA PHE A 76 1.91 -7.70 15.31
C PHE A 76 2.91 -7.89 16.46
N VAL A 77 3.62 -6.83 16.87
CA VAL A 77 4.63 -6.89 17.95
C VAL A 77 4.01 -6.69 19.34
N CYS A 78 2.96 -5.89 19.50
CA CYS A 78 2.34 -5.68 20.81
C CYS A 78 1.48 -6.86 21.32
N LEU A 79 1.14 -7.82 20.46
CA LEU A 79 0.35 -9.00 20.86
C LEU A 79 1.20 -10.16 21.40
N SER A 80 2.53 -10.07 21.36
CA SER A 80 3.39 -11.07 22.00
C SER A 80 3.99 -10.53 23.31
N PRO A 81 4.10 -11.36 24.36
CA PRO A 81 4.55 -10.89 25.67
C PRO A 81 5.98 -10.33 25.61
N ALA A 82 6.17 -9.15 26.21
CA ALA A 82 7.40 -8.34 26.18
C ALA A 82 8.70 -9.10 26.55
N SER A 83 8.60 -10.23 27.24
CA SER A 83 9.71 -11.09 27.64
C SER A 83 10.40 -11.83 26.49
N VAL A 84 9.76 -11.98 25.33
CA VAL A 84 10.33 -12.71 24.17
C VAL A 84 11.32 -11.87 23.37
N TYR A 85 11.16 -10.53 23.36
CA TYR A 85 11.94 -9.63 22.49
C TYR A 85 13.36 -9.37 22.98
N GLN A 86 13.58 -9.28 24.29
CA GLN A 86 14.88 -8.85 24.83
C GLN A 86 15.94 -9.97 24.89
N SER A 87 15.58 -11.21 24.59
CA SER A 87 16.43 -12.38 24.88
C SER A 87 16.85 -13.20 23.65
N ASN A 88 16.33 -12.92 22.44
CA ASN A 88 16.59 -13.76 21.26
C ASN A 88 17.22 -12.99 20.08
N PRO A 89 18.56 -12.97 19.96
CA PRO A 89 19.28 -12.20 18.94
C PRO A 89 18.98 -12.64 17.49
N ASN A 90 18.44 -13.85 17.29
CA ASN A 90 17.99 -14.28 15.96
C ASN A 90 16.63 -13.67 15.57
N ILE A 91 15.75 -13.40 16.54
CA ILE A 91 14.43 -12.79 16.28
C ILE A 91 14.59 -11.32 15.89
N ASP A 92 15.53 -10.60 16.50
CA ASP A 92 15.85 -9.21 16.14
C ASP A 92 16.40 -9.13 14.72
N ASN A 93 17.30 -10.03 14.34
CA ASN A 93 17.85 -10.10 12.98
C ASN A 93 16.78 -10.49 11.96
N ILE A 94 15.88 -11.42 12.28
CA ILE A 94 14.76 -11.81 11.40
C ILE A 94 13.73 -10.68 11.27
N SER A 95 13.40 -9.98 12.35
CA SER A 95 12.52 -8.79 12.29
C SER A 95 13.15 -7.71 11.43
N THR A 96 14.43 -7.41 11.65
CA THR A 96 15.17 -6.40 10.87
C THR A 96 15.35 -6.81 9.41
N MET A 97 15.50 -8.11 9.10
CA MET A 97 15.54 -8.64 7.74
C MET A 97 14.16 -8.66 7.06
N CYS A 98 13.10 -9.06 7.75
CA CYS A 98 11.73 -9.02 7.22
C CYS A 98 11.27 -7.58 6.94
N MET A 99 11.65 -6.63 7.79
CA MET A 99 11.46 -5.19 7.55
C MET A 99 12.12 -4.78 6.22
N LYS A 100 13.41 -5.10 6.02
CA LYS A 100 14.12 -4.79 4.76
C LYS A 100 13.56 -5.44 3.50
N ILE A 101 12.90 -6.60 3.60
CA ILE A 101 12.40 -7.37 2.45
C ILE A 101 10.95 -7.00 2.09
N GLN A 102 10.16 -6.48 3.04
CA GLN A 102 8.77 -6.05 2.80
C GLN A 102 8.65 -4.55 2.50
N ASP A 103 9.70 -3.78 2.78
CA ASP A 103 9.70 -2.32 2.75
C ASP A 103 9.06 -1.76 1.45
N GLY A 104 9.63 -2.08 0.28
CA GLY A 104 9.19 -1.49 -0.98
C GLY A 104 7.81 -1.90 -1.50
N GLN A 105 7.19 -2.98 -1.02
CA GLN A 105 6.02 -3.57 -1.70
C GLN A 105 4.69 -3.16 -1.10
N GLU A 106 4.59 -2.91 0.21
CA GLU A 106 3.28 -2.60 0.81
C GLU A 106 2.76 -1.22 0.43
N TYR A 107 3.60 -0.19 0.46
CA TYR A 107 3.22 1.15 0.00
C TYR A 107 2.82 1.10 -1.48
N ARG A 108 3.57 0.34 -2.28
CA ARG A 108 3.37 0.21 -3.72
C ARG A 108 2.02 -0.44 -4.00
N LEU A 109 1.75 -1.59 -3.37
CA LEU A 109 0.48 -2.30 -3.51
C LEU A 109 -0.69 -1.46 -3.00
N HIS A 110 -0.56 -0.74 -1.88
CA HIS A 110 -1.64 0.09 -1.37
C HIS A 110 -1.90 1.32 -2.26
N THR A 111 -0.86 1.93 -2.81
CA THR A 111 -1.01 3.02 -3.79
C THR A 111 -1.68 2.51 -5.06
N ILE A 112 -1.29 1.33 -5.55
CA ILE A 112 -1.93 0.65 -6.68
C ILE A 112 -3.41 0.32 -6.38
N PHE A 113 -3.72 -0.13 -5.17
CA PHE A 113 -5.08 -0.42 -4.73
C PHE A 113 -5.97 0.84 -4.76
N ASN A 114 -5.46 1.94 -4.19
CA ASN A 114 -6.18 3.22 -4.15
C ASN A 114 -6.30 3.86 -5.55
N LEU A 115 -5.31 3.66 -6.42
CA LEU A 115 -5.20 4.30 -7.73
C LEU A 115 -5.11 3.25 -8.84
N GLN A 116 -6.16 2.43 -8.99
CA GLN A 116 -6.18 1.30 -9.94
C GLN A 116 -5.96 1.68 -11.42
N LYS A 117 -6.16 2.96 -11.75
CA LYS A 117 -5.94 3.58 -13.07
C LYS A 117 -4.46 3.75 -13.46
N LEU A 118 -3.54 3.68 -12.49
CA LEU A 118 -2.11 3.85 -12.74
C LEU A 118 -1.59 2.78 -13.71
N THR A 119 -0.69 3.22 -14.58
CA THR A 119 0.12 2.40 -15.49
C THR A 119 1.58 2.39 -15.08
N LYS A 120 2.07 3.46 -14.45
CA LYS A 120 3.45 3.59 -13.99
C LYS A 120 3.49 4.22 -12.60
N LEU A 121 4.26 3.63 -11.70
CA LEU A 121 4.48 4.10 -10.33
C LEU A 121 5.98 4.05 -10.02
N ASP A 122 6.55 5.17 -9.58
CA ASP A 122 7.96 5.31 -9.18
C ASP A 122 8.96 4.87 -10.25
N GLY A 123 8.65 5.15 -11.52
CA GLY A 123 9.49 4.72 -12.65
C GLY A 123 9.20 3.30 -13.16
N GLU A 124 8.43 2.50 -12.42
CA GLU A 124 8.15 1.09 -12.73
C GLU A 124 6.74 0.87 -13.26
N ILE A 125 6.59 0.00 -14.27
CA ILE A 125 5.28 -0.34 -14.84
C ILE A 125 4.46 -1.12 -13.80
N VAL A 126 3.19 -0.75 -13.64
CA VAL A 126 2.24 -1.46 -12.79
C VAL A 126 1.70 -2.67 -13.55
N THR A 127 2.06 -3.86 -13.09
CA THR A 127 1.60 -5.10 -13.72
C THR A 127 0.21 -5.51 -13.26
N ILE A 128 -0.50 -6.31 -14.07
CA ILE A 128 -1.81 -6.88 -13.70
C ILE A 128 -1.68 -7.73 -12.43
N LYS A 129 -0.56 -8.46 -12.30
CA LYS A 129 -0.28 -9.27 -11.12
C LYS A 129 -0.28 -8.43 -9.86
N GLU A 130 0.41 -7.29 -9.84
CA GLU A 130 0.43 -6.38 -8.70
C GLU A 130 -0.96 -5.82 -8.39
N LYS A 131 -1.76 -5.47 -9.42
CA LYS A 131 -3.15 -5.01 -9.22
C LYS A 131 -4.00 -6.07 -8.54
N VAL A 132 -3.93 -7.32 -9.01
CA VAL A 132 -4.67 -8.44 -8.42
C VAL A 132 -4.17 -8.72 -7.00
N THR A 133 -2.86 -8.69 -6.77
CA THR A 133 -2.28 -8.85 -5.43
C THR A 133 -2.75 -7.76 -4.48
N ALA A 134 -2.78 -6.51 -4.93
CA ALA A 134 -3.27 -5.37 -4.15
C ALA A 134 -4.75 -5.52 -3.78
N ILE A 135 -5.61 -5.90 -4.74
CA ILE A 135 -7.03 -6.15 -4.51
C ILE A 135 -7.23 -7.30 -3.52
N ASN A 136 -6.59 -8.44 -3.75
CA ASN A 136 -6.70 -9.60 -2.86
C ASN A 136 -6.23 -9.29 -1.43
N LYS A 137 -5.28 -8.37 -1.26
CA LYS A 137 -4.73 -7.99 0.04
C LYS A 137 -5.60 -6.99 0.79
N PHE A 138 -6.08 -5.93 0.13
CA PHE A 138 -6.76 -4.81 0.80
C PHE A 138 -8.29 -4.79 0.64
N GLY A 139 -8.83 -5.60 -0.27
CA GLY A 139 -10.27 -5.70 -0.52
C GLY A 139 -10.60 -6.97 -1.30
N PRO A 140 -10.43 -8.16 -0.69
CA PRO A 140 -10.59 -9.41 -1.41
C PRO A 140 -12.02 -9.56 -1.95
N PRO A 141 -12.20 -10.07 -3.19
CA PRO A 141 -13.52 -10.31 -3.76
C PRO A 141 -14.31 -11.32 -2.92
N ALA A 142 -15.63 -11.15 -2.86
CA ALA A 142 -16.52 -12.03 -2.08
C ALA A 142 -16.38 -13.52 -2.45
N GLU A 143 -16.07 -13.81 -3.71
CA GLU A 143 -15.81 -15.18 -4.21
C GLU A 143 -14.56 -15.80 -3.57
N VAL A 144 -13.48 -15.02 -3.45
CA VAL A 144 -12.22 -15.47 -2.83
C VAL A 144 -12.43 -15.70 -1.34
N VAL A 145 -13.15 -14.78 -0.68
CA VAL A 145 -13.51 -14.91 0.75
C VAL A 145 -14.36 -16.16 0.97
N ALA A 146 -15.41 -16.36 0.18
CA ALA A 146 -16.29 -17.52 0.28
C ALA A 146 -15.56 -18.84 0.04
N ALA A 147 -14.64 -18.88 -0.92
CA ALA A 147 -13.80 -20.07 -1.17
C ALA A 147 -12.88 -20.37 0.02
N GLN A 148 -12.26 -19.34 0.60
CA GLN A 148 -11.39 -19.48 1.76
C GLN A 148 -12.19 -19.96 2.99
N ASP A 149 -13.36 -19.39 3.23
CA ASP A 149 -14.26 -19.78 4.32
C ASP A 149 -14.75 -21.22 4.16
N TYR A 150 -15.09 -21.62 2.93
CA TYR A 150 -15.48 -22.99 2.62
C TYR A 150 -14.37 -24.01 2.94
N ILE A 151 -13.14 -23.74 2.50
CA ILE A 151 -11.99 -24.60 2.77
C ILE A 151 -11.72 -24.66 4.27
N THR A 152 -11.74 -23.51 4.93
CA THR A 152 -11.51 -23.39 6.38
C THR A 152 -12.52 -24.21 7.17
N ASN A 153 -13.81 -24.07 6.87
CA ASN A 153 -14.88 -24.85 7.49
C ASN A 153 -14.73 -26.36 7.23
N LYS A 154 -14.34 -26.75 6.02
CA LYS A 154 -14.06 -28.17 5.70
C LYS A 154 -12.88 -28.72 6.47
N VAL A 155 -11.77 -27.98 6.55
CA VAL A 155 -10.59 -28.38 7.32
C VAL A 155 -10.95 -28.52 8.80
N PHE A 156 -11.68 -27.56 9.36
CA PHE A 156 -12.15 -27.65 10.75
C PHE A 156 -13.07 -28.85 11.01
N ALA A 157 -13.94 -29.18 10.06
CA ALA A 157 -14.81 -30.36 10.17
C ALA A 157 -14.02 -31.68 10.16
N LEU A 158 -12.92 -31.76 9.40
CA LEU A 158 -12.06 -32.94 9.32
C LEU A 158 -11.13 -33.11 10.52
N LEU A 159 -10.80 -32.02 11.20
CA LEU A 159 -9.93 -32.03 12.40
C LEU A 159 -10.70 -32.30 13.69
N GLN A 160 -12.03 -32.39 13.66
CA GLN A 160 -12.80 -32.74 14.86
C GLN A 160 -12.54 -34.20 15.26
N PRO A 161 -12.30 -34.49 16.56
CA PRO A 161 -12.01 -35.85 17.01
C PRO A 161 -13.21 -36.76 16.73
N GLN A 162 -12.99 -37.80 15.93
CA GLN A 162 -13.99 -38.84 15.71
C GLN A 162 -14.13 -39.63 17.02
N LYS A 163 -15.25 -39.44 17.74
CA LYS A 163 -15.63 -40.33 18.83
C LYS A 163 -15.98 -41.68 18.23
N ILE A 164 -15.03 -42.61 18.31
CA ILE A 164 -15.27 -44.02 18.08
C ILE A 164 -15.90 -44.56 19.38
N TYR A 165 -17.17 -44.96 19.32
CA TYR A 165 -17.87 -45.64 20.42
C TYR A 165 -17.68 -47.15 20.32
#